data_AF-A0A066VDJ8-F1
#
_entry.id   AF-A0A066VDJ8-F1
#
_cell.length_a   1.000
_cell.length_b   1.000
_cell.length_c   1.000
_cell.angle_alpha   90.00
_cell.angle_beta   90.00
_cell.angle_gamma   90.00
#
_symmetry.space_group_name_H-M   'P 1'
#
loop_
_entity.id
_entity.type
_entity.pdbx_description
1 polymer ?
#
loop_
_entity_poly.entity_id
_entity_poly.type
_entity_poly.pdbx_seq_one_letter_code
_entity_poly.pdbx_strand_id
1 'polypeptide(L)'
;MAAEDEYIRRELAETTSFCNAFWGIGDGGFEAVQARLRGANRTLDELRFIYKERADIEAEYSKRLAKLAKTSVGRDETGGMRQALETLKQEIDITARSHAELASVMKKELEGAVADFQARVSNSRKNVSASSE
;
A
#
# COMPACT_ATOMS: atom_id res chain seq x y z
N MET A 1 48.88 8.51 -17.15
CA MET A 1 47.84 9.55 -17.37
C MET A 1 46.73 9.09 -18.32
N ALA A 2 46.91 9.00 -19.65
CA ALA A 2 45.81 8.59 -20.56
C ALA A 2 45.32 7.14 -20.37
N ALA A 3 46.24 6.19 -20.14
CA ALA A 3 45.91 4.77 -19.90
C ALA A 3 45.25 4.50 -18.53
N GLU A 4 45.57 5.32 -17.52
CA GLU A 4 44.91 5.25 -16.20
C GLU A 4 43.50 5.82 -16.28
N ASP A 5 43.30 6.91 -17.03
CA ASP A 5 41.99 7.51 -17.28
C ASP A 5 41.06 6.55 -18.04
N GLU A 6 41.61 5.77 -18.98
CA GLU A 6 40.89 4.74 -19.73
C GLU A 6 40.57 3.51 -18.86
N TYR A 7 41.48 3.09 -17.98
CA TYR A 7 41.26 2.02 -17.02
C TYR A 7 40.16 2.38 -16.00
N ILE A 8 40.22 3.59 -15.42
CA ILE A 8 39.20 4.12 -14.51
C ILE A 8 37.84 4.23 -15.20
N ARG A 9 37.79 4.71 -16.46
CA ARG A 9 36.55 4.75 -17.24
C ARG A 9 35.98 3.35 -17.50
N ARG A 10 36.82 2.36 -17.79
CA ARG A 10 36.38 0.97 -18.03
C ARG A 10 35.83 0.34 -16.76
N GLU A 11 36.49 0.53 -15.62
CA GLU A 11 36.09 -0.02 -14.33
C GLU A 11 34.85 0.68 -13.76
N LEU A 12 34.69 1.99 -13.98
CA LEU A 12 33.43 2.70 -13.70
C LEU A 12 32.31 2.27 -14.64
N ALA A 13 32.60 2.06 -15.93
CA ALA A 13 31.62 1.65 -16.94
C ALA A 13 31.10 0.21 -16.75
N GLU A 14 31.89 -0.69 -16.15
CA GLU A 14 31.46 -2.05 -15.81
C GLU A 14 30.51 -2.11 -14.60
N THR A 15 30.31 -1.00 -13.88
CA THR A 15 29.45 -0.96 -12.70
C THR A 15 28.12 -0.26 -13.00
N THR A 16 27.00 -1.00 -12.95
CA THR A 16 25.64 -0.45 -12.88
C THR A 16 25.33 0.21 -11.52
N SER A 17 26.37 0.51 -10.74
CA SER A 17 26.25 1.13 -9.43
C SER A 17 25.65 2.53 -9.58
N PHE A 18 24.68 2.83 -8.73
CA PHE A 18 23.94 4.10 -8.78
C PHE A 18 24.88 5.32 -8.73
N CYS A 19 25.94 5.27 -7.93
CA CYS A 19 26.89 6.38 -7.81
C CYS A 19 27.74 6.62 -9.07
N ASN A 20 27.72 5.71 -10.05
CA ASN A 20 28.52 5.82 -11.27
C ASN A 20 27.66 6.04 -12.53
N ALA A 21 26.33 5.93 -12.42
CA ALA A 21 25.42 5.89 -13.56
C ALA A 21 24.77 7.25 -13.94
N PHE A 22 24.94 8.30 -13.14
CA PHE A 22 24.21 9.58 -13.29
C PHE A 22 25.12 10.81 -13.50
N TRP A 23 26.24 10.65 -14.23
CA TRP A 23 27.23 11.72 -14.45
C TRP A 23 27.39 12.15 -15.93
N GLY A 24 26.31 12.06 -16.73
CA GLY A 24 26.32 12.38 -18.16
C GLY A 24 26.50 13.88 -18.47
N ILE A 25 26.72 14.19 -19.75
CA ILE A 25 26.93 15.56 -20.25
C ILE A 25 25.74 16.47 -19.87
N GLY A 26 26.02 17.61 -19.23
CA GLY A 26 25.02 18.61 -18.86
C GLY A 26 24.41 18.44 -17.46
N ASP A 27 25.04 17.65 -16.58
CA ASP A 27 24.68 17.51 -15.15
C ASP A 27 23.21 17.10 -14.86
N GLY A 28 22.47 16.62 -15.87
CA GLY A 28 21.05 16.25 -15.76
C GLY A 28 20.75 15.01 -14.91
N GLY A 29 21.78 14.29 -14.44
CA GLY A 29 21.62 13.08 -13.64
C GLY A 29 20.90 13.33 -12.32
N PHE A 30 21.19 14.45 -11.65
CA PHE A 30 20.49 14.83 -10.41
C PHE A 30 19.00 15.08 -10.65
N GLU A 31 18.66 15.82 -11.71
CA GLU A 31 17.27 16.10 -12.05
C GLU A 31 16.49 14.83 -12.40
N ALA A 32 17.12 13.91 -13.14
CA ALA A 32 16.53 12.61 -13.48
C ALA A 32 16.21 11.78 -12.22
N VAL A 33 17.14 11.72 -11.26
CA VAL A 33 16.92 11.05 -9.97
C VAL A 33 15.80 11.74 -9.18
N GLN A 34 15.81 13.07 -9.08
CA GLN A 34 14.75 13.82 -8.38
C GLN A 34 13.37 13.60 -9.00
N ALA A 35 13.29 13.59 -10.34
CA ALA A 35 12.06 13.30 -11.06
C ALA A 35 11.56 11.87 -10.77
N ARG A 36 12.46 10.88 -10.78
CA ARG A 36 12.13 9.49 -10.42
C ARG A 36 11.61 9.34 -9.00
N LEU A 37 12.18 10.07 -8.04
CA LEU A 37 11.74 10.09 -6.65
C LEU A 37 10.37 10.77 -6.48
N ARG A 38 10.09 11.86 -7.20
CA ARG A 38 8.75 12.46 -7.25
C ARG A 38 7.72 11.49 -7.82
N GLY A 39 8.07 10.77 -8.89
CA GLY A 39 7.24 9.72 -9.47
C GLY A 39 6.95 8.60 -8.46
N ALA A 40 7.96 8.15 -7.71
CA ALA A 40 7.79 7.14 -6.66
C ALA A 40 6.78 7.58 -5.59
N ASN A 41 6.84 8.84 -5.14
CA ASN A 41 5.89 9.38 -4.17
C ASN A 41 4.45 9.37 -4.71
N ARG A 42 4.24 9.73 -5.99
CA ARG A 42 2.92 9.66 -6.62
C ARG A 42 2.37 8.23 -6.62
N THR A 43 3.21 7.24 -6.94
CA THR A 43 2.81 5.83 -6.89
C THR A 43 2.43 5.40 -5.47
N LEU A 44 3.11 5.90 -4.43
CA LEU A 44 2.73 5.63 -3.04
C LEU A 44 1.37 6.26 -2.70
N ASP A 45 1.08 7.47 -3.16
CA ASP A 45 -0.23 8.11 -2.98
C ASP A 45 -1.35 7.30 -3.64
N GLU A 46 -1.14 6.86 -4.89
CA GLU A 46 -2.08 6.00 -5.63
C GLU A 46 -2.29 4.66 -4.90
N LEU A 47 -1.23 4.05 -4.40
CA LEU A 47 -1.30 2.80 -3.64
C LEU A 47 -2.10 2.95 -2.34
N ARG A 48 -1.89 4.04 -1.60
CA ARG A 48 -2.67 4.35 -0.39
C ARG A 48 -4.14 4.55 -0.71
N PHE A 49 -4.44 5.27 -1.78
CA PHE A 49 -5.82 5.45 -2.25
C PHE A 49 -6.48 4.09 -2.52
N ILE A 50 -5.82 3.20 -3.26
CA ILE A 50 -6.36 1.86 -3.55
C ILE A 50 -6.63 1.07 -2.26
N TYR A 51 -5.70 1.05 -1.31
CA TYR A 51 -5.91 0.33 -0.05
C TYR A 51 -7.03 0.93 0.81
N LYS A 52 -7.14 2.25 0.83
CA LYS A 52 -8.24 2.95 1.51
C LYS A 52 -9.59 2.56 0.90
N GLU A 53 -9.73 2.68 -0.41
CA GLU A 53 -10.98 2.34 -1.12
C GLU A 53 -11.33 0.87 -0.91
N ARG A 54 -10.35 -0.03 -1.00
CA ARG A 54 -10.57 -1.46 -0.74
C ARG A 54 -11.06 -1.72 0.67
N ALA A 55 -10.47 -1.07 1.68
CA ALA A 55 -10.90 -1.21 3.06
C ALA A 55 -12.30 -0.62 3.32
N ASP A 56 -12.65 0.47 2.65
CA ASP A 56 -13.97 1.10 2.77
C ASP A 56 -15.06 0.24 2.09
N ILE A 57 -14.76 -0.37 0.93
CA ILE A 57 -15.63 -1.37 0.28
C ILE A 57 -15.91 -2.53 1.24
N GLU A 58 -14.86 -3.05 1.88
CA GLU A 58 -14.96 -4.17 2.80
C GLU A 58 -15.80 -3.84 4.05
N ALA A 59 -15.61 -2.63 4.60
CA ALA A 59 -16.39 -2.14 5.73
C ALA A 59 -17.88 -1.96 5.37
N GLU A 60 -18.19 -1.48 4.18
CA GLU A 60 -19.57 -1.35 3.71
C GLU A 60 -20.21 -2.71 3.47
N TYR A 61 -19.48 -3.66 2.87
CA TYR A 61 -19.95 -5.03 2.69
C TYR A 61 -20.29 -5.70 4.02
N SER A 62 -19.41 -5.59 5.01
CA SER A 62 -19.65 -6.06 6.38
C SER A 62 -20.93 -5.47 6.98
N LYS A 63 -21.14 -4.15 6.90
CA LYS A 63 -22.35 -3.50 7.42
C LYS A 63 -23.62 -4.02 6.75
N ARG A 64 -23.58 -4.23 5.43
CA ARG A 64 -24.70 -4.78 4.67
C ARG A 64 -25.00 -6.21 5.07
N LEU A 65 -23.99 -7.05 5.29
CA LEU A 65 -24.15 -8.41 5.80
C LEU A 65 -24.72 -8.43 7.23
N ALA A 66 -24.21 -7.58 8.13
CA ALA A 66 -24.71 -7.49 9.51
C ALA A 66 -26.19 -7.06 9.57
N LYS A 67 -26.62 -6.21 8.62
CA LYS A 67 -28.04 -5.86 8.46
C LYS A 67 -28.83 -7.06 7.91
N LEU A 68 -28.29 -7.77 6.92
CA LEU A 68 -28.94 -8.94 6.31
C LEU A 68 -29.19 -10.06 7.34
N ALA A 69 -28.23 -10.33 8.22
CA ALA A 69 -28.36 -11.35 9.28
C ALA A 69 -29.56 -11.13 10.23
N LYS A 70 -30.06 -9.90 10.33
CA LYS A 70 -31.20 -9.52 11.18
C LYS A 70 -32.55 -9.67 10.47
N THR A 71 -32.55 -10.02 9.19
CA THR A 71 -33.78 -10.22 8.41
C THR A 71 -34.57 -11.39 8.98
N SER A 72 -35.87 -11.21 9.15
CA SER A 72 -36.75 -12.28 9.62
C SER A 72 -36.95 -13.34 8.53
N VAL A 73 -36.73 -14.61 8.87
CA VAL A 73 -37.01 -15.76 8.01
C VAL A 73 -37.55 -16.91 8.87
N GLY A 74 -38.49 -17.71 8.33
CA GLY A 74 -39.03 -18.90 9.00
C GLY A 74 -39.87 -18.64 10.24
N ARG A 75 -40.71 -17.60 10.21
CA ARG A 75 -41.60 -17.24 11.35
C ARG A 75 -42.45 -18.41 11.83
N ASP A 76 -42.94 -19.20 10.88
CA ASP A 76 -43.86 -20.32 11.12
C ASP A 76 -43.13 -21.68 11.16
N GLU A 77 -41.80 -21.68 10.98
CA GLU A 77 -40.98 -22.88 11.03
C GLU A 77 -40.77 -23.34 12.48
N THR A 78 -40.71 -24.67 12.66
CA THR A 78 -40.53 -25.32 13.96
C THR A 78 -39.48 -26.43 13.89
N GLY A 79 -39.09 -26.96 15.06
CA GLY A 79 -38.15 -28.07 15.15
C GLY A 79 -36.79 -27.79 14.48
N GLY A 80 -36.26 -28.79 13.76
CA GLY A 80 -34.95 -28.71 13.13
C GLY A 80 -34.83 -27.64 12.04
N MET A 81 -35.92 -27.35 11.30
CA MET A 81 -35.90 -26.31 10.27
C MET A 81 -35.69 -24.93 10.86
N ARG A 82 -36.37 -24.62 11.98
CA ARG A 82 -36.16 -23.37 12.73
C ARG A 82 -34.71 -23.24 13.21
N GLN A 83 -34.12 -24.33 13.71
CA GLN A 83 -32.73 -24.33 14.16
C GLN A 83 -31.76 -24.07 13.01
N ALA A 84 -31.96 -24.71 11.85
CA ALA A 84 -31.14 -24.50 10.66
C ALA A 84 -31.20 -23.04 10.16
N LEU A 85 -32.38 -22.41 10.19
CA LEU A 85 -32.54 -21.00 9.82
C LEU A 85 -31.88 -20.03 10.81
N GLU A 86 -31.83 -20.37 12.09
CA GLU A 86 -31.07 -19.57 13.07
C GLU A 86 -29.57 -19.72 12.86
N THR A 87 -29.07 -20.94 12.58
CA THR A 87 -27.67 -21.15 12.20
C THR A 87 -27.30 -20.36 10.94
N LEU A 88 -28.16 -20.35 9.92
CA LEU A 88 -27.93 -19.52 8.72
C LEU A 88 -27.69 -18.05 9.07
N LYS A 89 -28.52 -17.47 9.95
CA LYS A 89 -28.35 -16.08 10.39
C LYS A 89 -27.05 -15.87 11.15
N GLN A 90 -26.67 -16.82 12.00
CA GLN A 90 -25.41 -16.78 12.75
C GLN A 90 -24.20 -16.83 11.81
N GLU A 91 -24.20 -17.67 10.78
CA GLU A 91 -23.12 -17.76 9.80
C GLU A 91 -22.96 -16.45 8.99
N ILE A 92 -24.07 -15.81 8.60
CA ILE A 92 -24.04 -14.49 7.94
C ILE A 92 -23.42 -13.44 8.87
N ASP A 93 -23.77 -13.46 10.15
CA ASP A 93 -23.25 -12.53 11.16
C ASP A 93 -21.77 -12.76 11.50
N ILE A 94 -21.31 -14.02 11.53
CA ILE A 94 -19.89 -14.40 11.64
C ILE A 94 -19.13 -13.86 10.43
N THR A 95 -19.66 -14.08 9.23
CA THR A 95 -19.05 -13.58 7.99
C THR A 95 -18.97 -12.05 8.01
N ALA A 96 -20.03 -11.37 8.45
CA ALA A 96 -20.04 -9.91 8.60
C ALA A 96 -18.91 -9.41 9.53
N ARG A 97 -18.70 -10.08 10.68
CA ARG A 97 -17.60 -9.76 11.60
C ARG A 97 -16.22 -9.95 10.98
N SER A 98 -16.02 -11.06 10.27
CA SER A 98 -14.76 -11.35 9.57
C SER A 98 -14.41 -10.26 8.56
N HIS A 99 -15.38 -9.82 7.75
CA HIS A 99 -15.19 -8.71 6.81
C HIS A 99 -14.91 -7.38 7.53
N ALA A 100 -15.53 -7.10 8.68
CA ALA A 100 -15.22 -5.90 9.47
C ALA A 100 -13.78 -5.91 9.99
N GLU A 101 -13.32 -7.05 10.50
CA GLU A 101 -11.95 -7.22 10.97
C GLU A 101 -10.95 -7.04 9.82
N LEU A 102 -11.22 -7.67 8.68
CA LEU A 102 -10.39 -7.55 7.49
C LEU A 102 -10.30 -6.09 7.01
N ALA A 103 -11.41 -5.34 7.00
CA ALA A 103 -11.40 -3.92 6.69
C ALA A 103 -10.49 -3.12 7.63
N SER A 104 -10.53 -3.41 8.93
CA SER A 104 -9.66 -2.79 9.94
C SER A 104 -8.18 -3.11 9.71
N VAL A 105 -7.88 -4.38 9.44
CA VAL A 105 -6.52 -4.84 9.12
C VAL A 105 -6.00 -4.16 7.86
N MET A 106 -6.81 -4.02 6.80
CA MET A 106 -6.40 -3.32 5.58
C MET A 106 -6.06 -1.85 5.85
N LYS A 107 -6.84 -1.15 6.68
CA LYS A 107 -6.54 0.24 7.04
C LYS A 107 -5.22 0.35 7.79
N LYS A 108 -5.00 -0.50 8.80
CA LYS A 108 -3.84 -0.41 9.67
C LYS A 108 -2.56 -0.93 9.00
N GLU A 109 -2.61 -2.15 8.50
CA GLU A 109 -1.42 -2.91 8.07
C GLU A 109 -1.07 -2.68 6.61
N LEU A 110 -1.98 -2.14 5.78
CA LEU A 110 -1.70 -1.79 4.39
C LEU A 110 -1.63 -0.27 4.19
N GLU A 111 -2.75 0.44 4.37
CA GLU A 111 -2.78 1.90 4.14
C GLU A 111 -1.85 2.64 5.12
N GLY A 112 -1.93 2.32 6.42
CA GLY A 112 -1.07 2.87 7.45
C GLY A 112 0.42 2.57 7.23
N ALA A 113 0.77 1.34 6.86
CA ALA A 113 2.15 0.96 6.58
C ALA A 113 2.75 1.75 5.40
N VAL A 114 1.96 1.97 4.33
CA VAL A 114 2.40 2.79 3.20
C VAL A 114 2.52 4.27 3.61
N ALA A 115 1.59 4.78 4.43
CA ALA A 115 1.67 6.14 4.97
C ALA A 115 2.95 6.36 5.80
N ASP A 116 3.27 5.41 6.69
CA ASP A 116 4.47 5.44 7.51
C ASP A 116 5.74 5.39 6.65
N PHE A 117 5.76 4.52 5.64
CA PHE A 117 6.88 4.45 4.70
C PHE A 117 7.06 5.77 3.94
N GLN A 118 5.98 6.35 3.42
CA GLN A 118 6.01 7.62 2.70
C GLN A 118 6.50 8.77 3.57
N ALA A 119 6.09 8.82 4.85
CA ALA A 119 6.57 9.80 5.82
C ALA A 119 8.07 9.65 6.09
N ARG A 120 8.57 8.42 6.27
CA ARG A 120 10.00 8.13 6.44
C ARG A 120 10.81 8.60 5.23
N VAL A 121 10.39 8.23 4.02
CA VAL A 121 11.06 8.64 2.77
C VAL A 121 11.09 10.16 2.64
N SER A 122 9.97 10.84 2.95
CA SER A 122 9.88 12.30 2.85
C SER A 122 10.77 13.01 3.87
N ASN A 123 10.86 12.50 5.11
CA ASN A 123 11.72 13.07 6.15
C ASN A 123 13.20 12.87 5.84
N SER A 124 13.61 11.69 5.35
CA SER A 124 14.99 11.45 4.93
C SER A 124 15.43 12.42 3.83
N ARG A 125 14.53 12.80 2.91
CA ARG A 125 14.84 13.78 1.86
C ARG A 125 15.07 15.18 2.40
N LYS A 126 14.24 15.64 3.35
CA LYS A 126 14.41 16.96 3.98
C LYS A 126 15.75 17.08 4.71
N ASN A 127 16.16 16.02 5.38
CA ASN A 127 17.44 15.99 6.08
C ASN A 127 18.63 16.05 5.11
N VAL A 128 18.56 15.35 3.98
CA VAL A 128 19.63 15.37 2.97
C VAL A 128 19.77 16.76 2.32
N SER A 129 18.67 17.44 2.01
CA SER A 129 18.73 18.80 1.47
C SER A 129 19.24 19.83 2.48
N ALA A 130 18.92 19.67 3.77
CA ALA A 130 19.35 20.58 4.83
C ALA A 130 20.83 20.42 5.20
N SER A 131 21.43 19.25 4.97
CA SER A 131 22.85 19.00 5.21
C SER A 131 23.75 19.41 4.04
N SER A 132 23.18 19.82 2.90
CA SER A 132 23.90 20.25 1.70
C SER A 132 23.92 21.77 1.49
N GLU A 133 23.36 22.53 2.43
CA GLU A 133 23.49 24.00 2.56
C GLU A 133 24.47 24.35 3.68
#